data_AF-A0A835LSS4-F1
#
_entry.id   AF-A0A835LSS4-F1
#
_cell.length_a   1.000
_cell.length_b   1.000
_cell.length_c   1.000
_cell.angle_alpha   90.00
_cell.angle_beta   90.00
_cell.angle_gamma   90.00
#
_symmetry.space_group_name_H-M   'P 1'
#
loop_
_entity.id
_entity.type
_entity.pdbx_description
1 polymer ?
#
loop_
_entity_poly.entity_id
_entity_poly.type
_entity_poly.pdbx_seq_one_letter_code
_entity_poly.pdbx_strand_id
1 'polypeptide(L)'
;MAYCCFTARNLQVIAFSDEEGVRFQTAFLGSAALVGTLPVSALLISDKSGATVQHALKENSFEGTEESLLQLKYKEGSVWGYIEVHIEQGPVLESLGLPLGVVNGIAG
;
A
#
# COMPACT_ATOMS: atom_id res chain seq x y z
N MET A 1 -15.27 -5.58 -34.36
CA MET A 1 -14.28 -6.62 -34.06
C MET A 1 -13.71 -6.32 -32.68
N ALA A 2 -14.27 -6.96 -31.64
CA ALA A 2 -13.83 -6.74 -30.26
C ALA A 2 -12.71 -7.73 -29.96
N TYR A 3 -11.48 -7.24 -29.79
CA TYR A 3 -10.40 -8.06 -29.26
C TYR A 3 -10.66 -8.21 -27.75
N CYS A 4 -11.26 -9.33 -27.35
CA CYS A 4 -11.28 -9.72 -25.96
C CYS A 4 -9.85 -10.14 -25.60
N CYS A 5 -9.08 -9.20 -25.04
CA CYS A 5 -7.75 -9.49 -24.51
C CYS A 5 -7.94 -10.28 -23.20
N PHE A 6 -7.97 -11.61 -23.30
CA PHE A 6 -7.83 -12.45 -22.12
C PHE A 6 -6.44 -12.19 -21.54
N THR A 7 -6.36 -11.59 -20.35
CA THR A 7 -5.08 -11.50 -19.65
C THR A 7 -4.70 -12.91 -19.24
N ALA A 8 -3.56 -13.42 -19.70
CA ALA A 8 -3.02 -14.71 -19.25
C ALA A 8 -2.57 -14.71 -17.78
N ARG A 9 -2.84 -13.61 -17.04
CA ARG A 9 -2.40 -13.35 -15.67
C ARG A 9 -3.58 -12.80 -14.86
N ASN A 10 -3.61 -13.18 -13.59
CA ASN A 10 -4.58 -12.68 -12.62
C ASN A 10 -4.37 -11.18 -12.38
N LEU A 11 -5.46 -10.42 -12.40
CA LEU A 11 -5.49 -9.03 -11.97
C LEU A 11 -6.04 -8.97 -10.54
N GLN A 12 -5.33 -8.29 -9.64
CA GLN A 12 -5.76 -8.04 -8.27
C GLN A 12 -5.84 -6.54 -8.04
N VAL A 13 -6.95 -6.10 -7.45
CA VAL A 13 -7.10 -4.72 -6.98
C VAL A 13 -6.83 -4.73 -5.48
N ILE A 14 -5.90 -3.89 -5.04
CA ILE A 14 -5.48 -3.81 -3.64
C ILE A 14 -5.70 -2.37 -3.18
N ALA A 15 -6.32 -2.20 -2.01
CA ALA A 15 -6.37 -0.93 -1.31
C ALA A 15 -5.44 -1.03 -0.10
N PHE A 16 -4.30 -0.33 -0.15
CA PHE A 16 -3.35 -0.33 0.95
C PHE A 16 -3.87 0.51 2.11
N SER A 17 -3.67 0.01 3.34
CA SER A 17 -3.99 0.75 4.55
C SER A 17 -2.86 1.72 4.92
N ASP A 18 -3.26 2.88 5.42
CA ASP A 18 -2.39 3.88 6.07
C ASP A 18 -1.15 4.28 5.25
N GLU A 19 -1.36 4.66 3.98
CA GLU A 19 -0.31 5.18 3.10
C GLU A 19 0.24 6.51 3.65
N GLU A 20 -0.63 7.48 3.92
CA GLU A 20 -0.30 8.81 4.45
C GLU A 20 0.23 8.82 5.89
N GLY A 21 0.04 7.74 6.66
CA GLY A 21 0.53 7.62 8.04
C GLY A 21 -0.08 8.62 9.04
N VAL A 22 -1.28 9.16 8.77
CA VAL A 22 -1.85 10.28 9.55
C VAL A 22 -2.08 9.91 11.02
N ARG A 23 -2.60 8.71 11.29
CA ARG A 23 -3.02 8.29 12.63
C ARG A 23 -1.84 7.89 13.52
N PHE A 24 -0.93 7.08 12.99
CA PHE A 24 0.16 6.45 13.75
C PHE A 24 1.55 7.04 13.44
N GLN A 25 1.65 8.00 12.52
CA GLN A 25 2.93 8.59 12.07
C GLN A 25 3.88 7.52 11.48
N THR A 26 3.29 6.49 10.87
CA THR A 26 3.95 5.34 10.27
C THR A 26 3.39 5.16 8.88
N ALA A 27 3.82 6.00 7.94
CA ALA A 27 3.40 5.88 6.55
C ALA A 27 3.65 4.44 6.03
N PHE A 28 2.81 4.01 5.08
CA PHE A 28 2.96 2.75 4.34
C PHE A 28 2.76 1.45 5.13
N LEU A 29 1.93 1.42 6.18
CA LEU A 29 1.72 0.18 6.97
C LEU A 29 1.28 -1.01 6.10
N GLY A 30 0.26 -0.81 5.26
CA GLY A 30 -0.34 -1.88 4.47
C GLY A 30 0.60 -2.44 3.40
N SER A 31 1.28 -1.56 2.66
CA SER A 31 2.22 -1.97 1.62
C SER A 31 3.48 -2.60 2.23
N ALA A 32 3.99 -2.06 3.34
CA ALA A 32 5.12 -2.65 4.06
C ALA A 32 4.80 -4.05 4.62
N ALA A 33 3.58 -4.27 5.12
CA ALA A 33 3.15 -5.60 5.54
C ALA A 33 3.11 -6.58 4.35
N LEU A 34 2.58 -6.14 3.20
CA LEU A 34 2.45 -6.97 2.01
C LEU A 34 3.81 -7.43 1.45
N VAL A 35 4.84 -6.56 1.46
CA VAL A 35 6.19 -6.92 1.03
C VAL A 35 7.03 -7.56 2.15
N GLY A 36 6.51 -7.59 3.37
CA GLY A 36 7.17 -8.17 4.55
C GLY A 36 8.32 -7.32 5.11
N THR A 37 8.26 -5.99 4.93
CA THR A 37 9.23 -5.04 5.50
C THR A 37 8.71 -4.34 6.74
N LEU A 38 7.45 -4.55 7.13
CA LEU A 38 6.87 -4.00 8.35
C LEU A 38 7.44 -4.74 9.58
N PRO A 39 8.17 -4.06 10.49
CA PRO A 39 8.67 -4.71 11.69
C PRO A 39 7.52 -4.97 12.68
N VAL A 40 7.60 -6.07 13.43
CA VAL A 40 6.60 -6.43 14.45
C VAL A 40 6.42 -5.33 15.49
N SER A 41 7.48 -4.58 15.79
CA SER A 41 7.43 -3.42 16.71
C SER A 41 6.48 -2.32 16.24
N ALA A 42 6.15 -2.23 14.95
CA ALA A 42 5.20 -1.26 14.43
C ALA A 42 3.78 -1.47 14.98
N LEU A 43 3.44 -2.71 15.37
CA LEU A 43 2.16 -3.04 16.00
C LEU A 43 1.97 -2.35 17.35
N LEU A 44 3.07 -1.96 18.02
CA LEU A 44 3.07 -1.32 19.32
C LEU A 44 3.02 0.22 19.24
N ILE A 45 3.04 0.79 18.04
CA ILE A 45 3.03 2.25 17.85
C ILE A 45 1.65 2.78 18.23
N SER A 46 1.63 3.78 19.10
CA SER A 46 0.41 4.42 19.59
C SER A 46 0.04 5.67 18.80
N ASP A 47 -1.25 5.89 18.60
CA ASP A 47 -1.79 7.16 18.14
C ASP A 47 -1.82 8.21 19.27
N LYS A 48 -2.31 9.42 18.95
CA LYS A 48 -2.44 10.53 19.91
C LYS A 48 -3.37 10.24 21.09
N SER A 49 -4.24 9.23 20.99
CA SER A 49 -5.14 8.78 22.05
C SER A 49 -4.54 7.65 22.91
N GLY A 50 -3.39 7.11 22.52
CA GLY A 50 -2.71 6.00 23.19
C GLY A 50 -3.08 4.62 22.65
N ALA A 51 -4.03 4.51 21.72
CA ALA A 51 -4.38 3.24 21.08
C ALA A 51 -3.26 2.78 20.15
N THR A 52 -2.87 1.51 20.22
CA THR A 52 -1.81 0.97 19.36
C THR A 52 -2.35 0.54 18.00
N VAL A 53 -1.47 0.39 17.00
CA VAL A 53 -1.81 -0.24 15.70
C VAL A 53 -2.44 -1.62 15.93
N GLN A 54 -1.88 -2.43 16.82
CA GLN A 54 -2.42 -3.74 17.18
C GLN A 54 -3.85 -3.64 17.73
N HIS A 55 -4.10 -2.66 18.58
CA HIS A 55 -5.44 -2.43 19.12
C HIS A 55 -6.42 -2.04 18.02
N ALA A 56 -6.05 -1.10 17.15
CA ALA A 56 -6.89 -0.66 16.04
C ALA A 56 -7.19 -1.79 15.03
N LEU A 57 -6.21 -2.66 14.75
CA LEU A 57 -6.43 -3.85 13.93
C LEU A 57 -7.45 -4.78 14.60
N LYS A 58 -7.29 -5.04 15.90
CA LYS A 58 -8.20 -5.89 16.68
C LYS A 58 -9.62 -5.35 16.71
N GLU A 59 -9.80 -4.04 16.86
CA GLU A 59 -11.12 -3.39 16.79
C GLU A 59 -11.80 -3.60 15.43
N ASN A 60 -11.01 -3.71 14.35
CA ASN A 60 -11.48 -3.98 13.00
C ASN A 60 -11.47 -5.48 12.64
N SER A 61 -11.41 -6.36 13.64
CA SER A 61 -11.43 -7.83 13.46
C SER A 61 -10.23 -8.40 12.70
N PHE A 62 -9.08 -7.71 12.73
CA PHE A 62 -7.81 -8.20 12.21
C PHE A 62 -6.86 -8.58 13.35
N GLU A 63 -6.20 -9.73 13.23
CA GLU A 63 -5.15 -10.12 14.17
C GLU A 63 -3.83 -9.46 13.77
N GLY A 64 -3.27 -8.64 14.64
CA GLY A 64 -1.92 -8.09 14.50
C GLY A 64 -0.92 -8.91 15.31
N THR A 65 -0.34 -9.96 14.72
CA THR A 65 0.74 -10.76 15.31
C THR A 65 1.87 -10.91 14.30
N GLU A 66 3.02 -11.42 14.75
CA GLU A 66 4.13 -11.73 13.84
C GLU A 66 3.71 -12.75 12.78
N GLU A 67 2.95 -13.77 13.18
CA GLU A 67 2.44 -14.80 12.28
C GLU A 67 1.49 -14.21 11.23
N SER A 68 0.59 -13.30 11.61
CA SER A 68 -0.34 -12.69 10.65
C SER A 68 0.39 -11.83 9.62
N LEU A 69 1.42 -11.09 10.03
CA LEU A 69 2.29 -10.33 9.10
C LEU A 69 3.05 -11.26 8.15
N LEU A 70 3.55 -12.39 8.64
CA LEU A 70 4.22 -13.40 7.80
C LEU A 70 3.28 -14.03 6.77
N GLN A 71 2.00 -14.23 7.12
CA GLN A 71 1.00 -14.77 6.18
C GLN A 71 0.56 -13.76 5.12
N LEU A 72 0.59 -12.46 5.43
CA LEU A 72 0.27 -11.39 4.47
C LEU A 72 1.35 -11.21 3.41
N LYS A 73 2.60 -11.56 3.74
CA LYS A 73 3.75 -11.37 2.87
C LYS A 73 3.56 -12.11 1.54
N TYR A 74 3.67 -11.37 0.45
CA TYR A 74 3.70 -11.95 -0.88
C TYR A 74 4.97 -12.76 -1.09
N LYS A 75 4.80 -13.94 -1.70
CA LYS A 75 5.92 -14.80 -2.04
C LYS A 75 6.77 -14.13 -3.12
N GLU A 76 8.08 -14.21 -2.96
CA GLU A 76 9.01 -13.69 -3.96
C GLU A 76 8.72 -14.31 -5.35
N GLY A 77 8.64 -13.45 -6.37
CA GLY A 77 8.28 -13.84 -7.74
C GLY A 77 6.80 -14.12 -7.99
N SER A 78 5.90 -13.99 -7.00
CA SER A 78 4.45 -14.21 -7.21
C SER A 78 3.75 -13.04 -7.89
N VAL A 79 4.36 -11.86 -7.91
CA VAL A 79 3.84 -10.65 -8.58
C VAL A 79 4.66 -10.37 -9.83
N TRP A 80 3.99 -10.33 -10.97
CA TRP A 80 4.63 -10.00 -12.25
C TRP A 80 4.88 -8.50 -12.41
N GLY A 81 4.01 -7.67 -11.85
CA GLY A 81 4.13 -6.22 -11.88
C GLY A 81 3.08 -5.55 -10.98
N TYR A 82 3.36 -4.31 -10.59
CA TYR A 82 2.47 -3.44 -9.83
C TYR A 82 2.27 -2.15 -10.62
N ILE A 83 1.01 -1.69 -10.71
CA ILE A 83 0.64 -0.44 -11.36
C ILE A 83 -0.17 0.36 -10.35
N GLU A 84 0.23 1.60 -10.16
CA GLU A 84 -0.48 2.58 -9.35
C GLU A 84 -0.89 3.75 -10.24
N VAL A 85 -2.14 4.16 -10.12
CA VAL A 85 -2.65 5.37 -10.78
C VAL A 85 -2.88 6.39 -9.69
N HIS A 86 -2.21 7.53 -9.80
CA HIS A 86 -2.26 8.57 -8.79
C HIS A 86 -2.40 9.94 -9.46
N ILE A 87 -2.97 10.90 -8.74
CA ILE A 87 -2.91 12.31 -9.13
C ILE A 87 -1.48 12.83 -8.92
N GLU A 88 -1.09 13.87 -9.65
CA GLU A 88 0.29 14.39 -9.58
C GLU A 88 0.65 14.97 -8.20
N GLN A 89 -0.34 15.52 -7.46
CA GLN A 89 -0.13 16.31 -6.24
C GLN A 89 0.79 17.53 -6.43
N GLY A 90 1.04 17.93 -7.68
CA GLY A 90 1.88 19.06 -8.07
C GLY A 90 1.32 19.79 -9.29
N PRO A 91 1.99 20.87 -9.75
CA PRO A 91 1.50 21.72 -10.82
C PRO A 91 2.07 21.41 -12.21
N VAL A 92 2.90 20.37 -12.37
CA VAL A 92 3.69 20.12 -13.60
C VAL A 92 2.80 19.77 -14.78
N LEU A 93 1.94 18.76 -14.67
CA LEU A 93 1.02 18.35 -15.74
C LEU A 93 0.07 19.49 -16.11
N GLU A 94 -0.44 20.22 -15.12
CA GLU A 94 -1.26 21.41 -15.34
C GLU A 94 -0.47 22.49 -16.13
N SER A 95 0.74 22.82 -15.68
CA SER A 95 1.59 23.84 -16.32
C SER A 95 2.00 23.48 -17.75
N LEU A 96 2.10 22.19 -18.05
CA LEU A 96 2.42 21.67 -19.38
C LEU A 96 1.17 21.44 -20.25
N GLY A 97 -0.04 21.58 -19.69
CA GLY A 97 -1.30 21.28 -20.37
C GLY A 97 -1.43 19.79 -20.76
N LEU A 98 -0.82 18.89 -19.98
CA LEU A 98 -0.80 17.45 -20.25
C LEU A 98 -1.81 16.72 -19.34
N PRO A 99 -2.61 15.78 -19.88
CA PRO A 99 -3.58 15.04 -19.08
C PRO A 99 -3.00 13.81 -18.35
N LEU A 100 -1.77 13.41 -18.67
CA LEU A 100 -1.13 12.19 -18.16
C LEU A 100 0.39 12.33 -18.14
N GLY A 101 1.01 11.84 -17.07
CA GLY A 101 2.44 11.64 -16.96
C GLY A 101 2.77 10.17 -16.70
N VAL A 102 3.86 9.68 -17.28
CA VAL A 102 4.45 8.39 -16.91
C VAL A 102 5.56 8.67 -15.91
N VAL A 103 5.40 8.17 -14.68
CA VAL A 103 6.38 8.36 -13.61
C VAL A 103 7.58 7.45 -13.83
N ASN A 104 8.77 8.04 -13.97
CA ASN A 104 10.03 7.30 -14.15
C ASN A 104 10.73 6.98 -12.81
N GLY A 105 10.32 7.64 -11.72
CA GLY A 105 10.88 7.47 -10.39
C GLY A 105 10.16 8.35 -9.39
N ILE A 106 10.31 8.03 -8.11
CA ILE A 106 9.80 8.82 -7.00
C ILE A 106 10.91 9.77 -6.55
N ALA A 107 10.60 11.07 -6.46
CA ALA A 107 11.52 12.02 -5.86
C ALA A 107 11.55 11.81 -4.33
N GLY A 108 12.73 11.53 -3.79
CA GLY A 108 13.00 11.44 -2.36
C GLY A 108 13.66 12.70 -1.84
#